data_AF-W1Y6H3-F1
#
_entry.id   AF-W1Y6H3-F1
#
_cell.length_a   1.000
_cell.length_b   1.000
_cell.length_c   1.000
_cell.angle_alpha   90.00
_cell.angle_beta   90.00
_cell.angle_gamma   90.00
#
_symmetry.space_group_name_H-M   'P 1'
#
loop_
_entity.id
_entity.type
_entity.pdbx_description
1 polymer ?
#
loop_
_entity_poly.entity_id
_entity_poly.type
_entity_poly.pdbx_seq_one_letter_code
_entity_poly.pdbx_strand_id
1 'polypeptide(L)'
;VGVIVGQFDSVSAIHGNSGIGVSSVTKAAMSALRMASSDTSFLVADELIKRRNDPDFVRQVINDETKTDLVLNTIEGAIASLGEQVVNELGDFHHVNRVYV
;
A
#
# COMPACT_ATOMS: atom_id res chain seq x y z
N VAL A 1 -46.96 17.17 -15.84
CA VAL A 1 -45.64 17.03 -16.49
C VAL A 1 -44.83 16.04 -15.66
N GLY A 2 -44.66 14.82 -16.16
CA GLY A 2 -43.90 13.78 -15.46
C GLY A 2 -42.43 13.90 -15.84
N VAL A 3 -41.57 14.14 -14.85
CA VAL A 3 -40.11 14.10 -15.05
C VAL A 3 -39.71 12.64 -15.04
N ILE A 4 -39.37 12.09 -16.20
CA ILE A 4 -38.62 10.84 -16.30
C ILE A 4 -37.16 11.20 -16.04
N VAL A 5 -36.67 10.90 -14.83
CA VAL A 5 -35.23 10.91 -14.55
C VAL A 5 -34.67 9.68 -15.25
N GLY A 6 -33.97 9.90 -16.36
CA GLY A 6 -33.17 8.85 -16.98
C GLY A 6 -32.19 8.30 -15.95
N GLN A 7 -32.24 6.98 -15.76
CA GLN A 7 -31.26 6.23 -14.98
C GLN A 7 -29.92 6.30 -15.72
N PHE A 8 -29.17 7.38 -15.51
CA PHE A 8 -27.83 7.50 -16.05
C PHE A 8 -26.93 6.50 -15.31
N ASP A 9 -26.58 5.40 -15.99
CA ASP A 9 -25.43 4.55 -15.64
C ASP A 9 -24.13 5.29 -16.02
N SER A 10 -24.02 6.55 -15.61
CA SER A 10 -22.89 7.43 -15.91
C SER A 10 -22.05 7.61 -14.66
N VAL A 11 -20.74 7.53 -14.86
CA VAL A 11 -19.74 7.78 -13.80
C VAL A 11 -20.04 9.13 -13.16
N SER A 12 -20.41 9.13 -11.89
CA SER A 12 -20.83 10.34 -11.18
C SER A 12 -19.65 11.21 -10.75
N ALA A 13 -18.49 10.60 -10.51
CA ALA A 13 -17.23 11.29 -10.20
C ALA A 13 -16.04 10.37 -10.52
N ILE A 14 -14.94 10.95 -10.98
CA ILE A 14 -13.64 10.28 -11.10
C ILE A 14 -12.67 11.06 -10.22
N HIS A 15 -12.03 10.37 -9.29
CA HIS A 15 -11.02 10.94 -8.42
C HIS A 15 -9.74 10.11 -8.50
N GLY A 16 -8.61 10.76 -8.74
CA GLY A 16 -7.32 10.12 -8.84
C GLY A 16 -6.28 10.92 -8.07
N ASN A 17 -5.63 10.29 -7.10
CA ASN A 17 -4.53 10.88 -6.35
C ASN A 17 -3.20 10.21 -6.77
N SER A 18 -2.38 10.92 -7.54
CA SER A 18 -1.05 10.44 -7.99
C SER A 18 0.00 10.41 -6.87
N GLY A 19 -0.28 11.02 -5.71
CA GLY A 19 0.56 10.99 -4.53
C GLY A 19 0.41 9.71 -3.70
N ILE A 20 -0.69 8.98 -3.87
CA ILE A 20 -0.97 7.72 -3.18
C ILE A 20 -0.56 6.57 -4.07
N GLY A 21 0.28 5.67 -3.55
CA GLY A 21 0.63 4.47 -4.29
C GLY A 21 1.57 3.54 -3.55
N VAL A 22 1.56 2.29 -3.96
CA VAL A 22 2.41 1.21 -3.41
C VAL A 22 3.91 1.52 -3.51
N SER A 23 4.31 2.41 -4.43
CA SER A 23 5.70 2.85 -4.57
C SER A 23 6.25 3.52 -3.29
N SER A 24 5.38 4.13 -2.46
CA SER A 24 5.77 4.66 -1.15
C SER A 24 6.22 3.55 -0.20
N VAL A 25 5.47 2.45 -0.14
CA VAL A 25 5.79 1.26 0.65
C VAL A 25 7.06 0.59 0.13
N THR A 26 7.21 0.44 -1.19
CA THR A 26 8.43 -0.13 -1.78
C THR A 26 9.67 0.72 -1.47
N LYS A 27 9.56 2.05 -1.47
CA LYS A 27 10.66 2.95 -1.09
C LYS A 27 11.00 2.82 0.39
N ALA A 28 10.01 2.72 1.28
CA ALA A 28 10.23 2.50 2.70
C ALA A 28 10.93 1.16 2.97
N ALA A 29 10.47 0.09 2.33
CA ALA A 29 11.10 -1.24 2.40
C ALA A 29 12.55 -1.22 1.92
N MET A 30 12.84 -0.58 0.78
CA MET A 30 14.22 -0.42 0.31
C MET A 30 15.10 0.37 1.29
N SER A 31 14.57 1.44 1.89
CA SER A 31 15.31 2.22 2.89
C SER A 31 15.64 1.35 4.12
N ALA A 32 14.67 0.57 4.59
CA ALA A 32 14.87 -0.33 5.72
C ALA A 32 15.90 -1.43 5.41
N LEU A 33 15.84 -2.03 4.21
CA LEU A 33 16.82 -3.01 3.75
C LEU A 33 18.24 -2.43 3.66
N ARG A 34 18.38 -1.17 3.23
CA ARG A 34 19.68 -0.47 3.25
C ARG A 34 20.22 -0.30 4.66
N MET A 35 19.35 0.03 5.62
CA MET A 35 19.74 0.16 7.04
C MET A 35 20.15 -1.19 7.65
N ALA A 36 19.56 -2.28 7.14
CA ALA A 36 19.91 -3.65 7.50
C ALA A 36 21.09 -4.22 6.70
N SER A 37 21.84 -3.39 5.96
CA SER A 37 22.99 -3.80 5.14
C SER A 37 22.69 -5.02 4.26
N SER A 38 21.46 -5.07 3.75
CA SER A 38 20.93 -6.18 2.95
C SER A 38 20.86 -5.79 1.47
N ASP A 39 20.72 -6.78 0.60
CA ASP A 39 20.61 -6.53 -0.84
C ASP A 39 19.36 -5.71 -1.15
N THR A 40 19.55 -4.57 -1.82
CA THR A 40 18.45 -3.64 -2.11
C THR A 40 18.14 -3.63 -3.59
N SER A 41 17.08 -4.35 -3.95
CA SER A 41 16.47 -4.33 -5.28
C SER A 41 14.97 -4.11 -5.14
N PHE A 42 14.35 -3.47 -6.13
CA PHE A 42 12.89 -3.30 -6.17
C PHE A 42 12.16 -4.64 -6.14
N LEU A 43 12.70 -5.66 -6.82
CA LEU A 43 12.13 -7.00 -6.81
C LEU A 43 12.19 -7.62 -5.41
N VAL A 44 13.34 -7.49 -4.73
CA VAL A 44 13.55 -8.04 -3.39
C VAL A 44 12.66 -7.32 -2.38
N ALA A 45 12.55 -6.00 -2.46
CA ALA A 45 11.66 -5.22 -1.62
C ALA A 45 10.19 -5.61 -1.82
N ASP A 46 9.76 -5.83 -3.06
CA ASP A 46 8.39 -6.25 -3.36
C ASP A 46 8.08 -7.67 -2.86
N GLU A 47 9.01 -8.61 -3.07
CA GLU A 47 8.88 -9.97 -2.53
C GLU A 47 8.89 -9.99 -1.00
N LEU A 48 9.70 -9.13 -0.37
CA LEU A 48 9.70 -8.97 1.09
C LEU A 48 8.35 -8.43 1.58
N ILE A 49 7.74 -7.47 0.90
CA ILE A 49 6.42 -6.93 1.26
C ILE A 49 5.34 -8.03 1.15
N LYS A 50 5.37 -8.82 0.07
CA LYS A 50 4.42 -9.93 -0.14
C LYS A 50 4.58 -11.04 0.90
N ARG A 51 5.82 -11.44 1.18
CA ARG A 51 6.17 -12.56 2.08
C ARG A 51 6.61 -12.10 3.46
N ARG A 52 6.19 -10.92 3.92
CA ARG A 52 6.56 -10.37 5.24
C ARG A 52 6.16 -11.26 6.43
N ASN A 53 5.15 -12.10 6.24
CA ASN A 53 4.69 -13.06 7.25
C ASN A 53 5.45 -14.41 7.20
N ASP A 54 6.40 -14.55 6.29
CA ASP A 54 7.22 -15.74 6.11
C ASP A 54 8.59 -15.52 6.77
N PRO A 55 8.79 -16.01 8.01
CA PRO A 55 10.02 -15.75 8.76
C PRO A 55 11.25 -16.39 8.13
N ASP A 56 11.10 -17.49 7.39
CA ASP A 56 12.21 -18.16 6.73
C ASP A 56 12.72 -17.31 5.56
N PHE A 57 11.79 -16.73 4.79
CA PHE A 57 12.14 -15.81 3.71
C PHE A 57 12.76 -14.50 4.23
N VAL A 58 12.19 -13.93 5.29
CA VAL A 58 12.68 -12.68 5.87
C VAL A 58 14.13 -12.84 6.35
N ARG A 59 14.47 -13.96 7.00
CA ARG A 59 15.86 -14.28 7.41
C ARG A 59 16.81 -14.50 6.23
N GLN A 60 16.31 -14.98 5.10
CA GLN A 60 17.12 -15.15 3.89
C GLN A 60 17.45 -13.81 3.23
N VAL A 61 16.53 -12.83 3.31
CA VAL A 61 16.67 -11.52 2.68
C VAL A 61 17.39 -10.51 3.57
N ILE A 62 17.16 -10.58 4.88
CA ILE A 62 17.72 -9.64 5.85
C ILE A 62 19.02 -10.23 6.44
N ASN A 63 20.15 -9.60 6.12
CA ASN A 63 21.46 -10.02 6.61
C ASN A 63 21.66 -9.77 8.12
N ASP A 64 21.09 -8.68 8.63
CA ASP A 64 21.23 -8.28 10.04
C ASP A 64 19.96 -8.64 10.81
N GLU A 65 19.98 -9.79 11.48
CA GLU A 65 18.82 -10.31 12.23
C GLU A 65 18.31 -9.33 13.29
N THR A 66 19.20 -8.50 13.87
CA THR A 66 18.83 -7.53 14.91
C THR A 66 17.95 -6.39 14.40
N LYS A 67 17.92 -6.18 13.08
CA LYS A 67 17.12 -5.15 12.41
C LYS A 67 15.90 -5.71 11.70
N THR A 68 15.66 -7.01 11.79
CA THR A 68 14.46 -7.66 11.21
C THR A 68 13.19 -6.97 11.68
N ASP A 69 13.04 -6.78 13.01
CA ASP A 69 11.87 -6.11 13.58
C ASP A 69 11.74 -4.67 13.10
N LEU A 70 12.86 -3.95 12.98
CA LEU A 70 12.86 -2.58 12.48
C LEU A 70 12.34 -2.52 11.03
N VAL A 71 12.78 -3.45 10.18
CA VAL A 71 12.39 -3.53 8.77
C VAL A 71 10.90 -3.85 8.64
N LEU A 72 10.43 -4.87 9.36
CA LEU A 72 9.02 -5.27 9.34
C LEU A 72 8.12 -4.16 9.86
N ASN A 73 8.47 -3.51 10.98
CA ASN A 73 7.71 -2.39 11.53
C ASN A 73 7.67 -1.19 10.57
N THR A 74 8.76 -0.92 9.85
CA THR A 74 8.81 0.17 8.85
C THR A 74 7.87 -0.13 7.68
N ILE A 75 7.82 -1.39 7.22
CA ILE A 75 6.91 -1.83 6.15
C ILE A 75 5.46 -1.75 6.62
N GLU A 76 5.13 -2.29 7.79
CA GLU A 76 3.78 -2.24 8.35
C GLU A 76 3.30 -0.80 8.58
N GLY A 77 4.17 0.07 9.10
CA GLY A 77 3.86 1.50 9.25
C GLY A 77 3.59 2.19 7.92
N ALA A 78 4.36 1.86 6.87
CA ALA A 78 4.14 2.39 5.53
C ALA A 78 2.82 1.87 4.90
N ILE A 79 2.48 0.60 5.10
CA ILE A 79 1.20 0.01 4.67
C ILE A 79 0.04 0.69 5.41
N ALA A 80 0.16 0.88 6.72
CA ALA A 80 -0.87 1.53 7.53
C ALA A 80 -1.08 2.98 7.07
N SER A 81 -0.01 3.73 6.85
CA SER A 81 -0.09 5.11 6.35
C SER A 81 -0.71 5.18 4.95
N LEU A 82 -0.39 4.24 4.05
CA LEU A 82 -1.04 4.13 2.74
C LEU A 82 -2.54 3.85 2.90
N GLY A 83 -2.92 2.95 3.80
CA GLY A 83 -4.32 2.64 4.11
C GLY A 83 -5.08 3.86 4.63
N GLU A 84 -4.49 4.62 5.55
CA GLU A 84 -5.08 5.85 6.08
C GLU A 84 -5.29 6.90 4.98
N GLN A 85 -4.32 7.07 4.08
CA GLN A 85 -4.45 7.99 2.94
C GLN A 85 -5.60 7.56 2.02
N VAL A 86 -5.71 6.26 1.70
CA VAL A 86 -6.82 5.74 0.87
C VAL A 86 -8.18 5.95 1.56
N VAL A 87 -8.28 5.68 2.87
CA VAL A 87 -9.51 5.91 3.64
C VAL A 87 -9.88 7.38 3.66
N ASN A 88 -8.91 8.27 3.83
CA ASN A 88 -9.15 9.71 3.82
C ASN A 88 -9.71 10.18 2.47
N GLU A 89 -9.13 9.70 1.36
CA GLU A 89 -9.65 10.00 0.00
C GLU A 89 -11.04 9.40 -0.25
N LEU A 90 -11.32 8.22 0.29
CA LEU A 90 -12.65 7.61 0.21
C LEU A 90 -13.69 8.37 1.03
N GLY A 91 -13.27 9.16 2.03
CA GLY A 91 -14.15 9.98 2.85
C GLY A 91 -14.98 11.00 2.06
N ASP A 92 -14.46 11.45 0.92
CA ASP A 92 -15.14 12.40 0.03
C ASP A 92 -16.24 11.74 -0.83
N PHE A 93 -16.29 10.40 -0.87
CA PHE A 93 -17.31 9.67 -1.61
C PHE A 93 -18.52 9.34 -0.74
N HIS A 94 -19.68 9.88 -1.12
CA HIS A 94 -20.95 9.59 -0.46
C HIS A 94 -21.85 8.69 -1.34
N HIS A 95 -22.69 7.86 -0.70
CA HIS A 95 -23.68 6.98 -1.35
C HIS A 95 -23.07 5.85 -2.23
N VAL A 96 -21.94 5.28 -1.81
CA VAL A 96 -21.33 4.12 -2.49
C VAL A 96 -22.12 2.84 -2.18
N ASN A 97 -22.66 2.18 -3.21
CA ASN A 97 -23.42 0.94 -3.07
C ASN A 97 -22.56 -0.33 -3.23
N ARG A 98 -21.42 -0.24 -3.95
CA ARG A 98 -20.51 -1.37 -4.21
C ARG A 98 -19.06 -0.89 -4.27
N VAL A 99 -18.15 -1.71 -3.73
CA VAL A 99 -16.69 -1.54 -3.81
C VAL A 99 -16.12 -2.74 -4.55
N TYR A 100 -15.21 -2.49 -5.48
CA TYR A 100 -14.45 -3.53 -6.19
C TYR A 100 -13.00 -3.50 -5.66
N VAL A 101 -12.52 -4.63 -5.15
CA VAL A 101 -11.19 -4.83 -4.55
C VAL A 101 -10.50 -6.03 -5.19
#